data_AF-A0A1H7T0L6-F1
#
_entry.id   AF-A0A1H7T0L6-F1
#
_cell.length_a   1.000
_cell.length_b   1.000
_cell.length_c   1.000
_cell.angle_alpha   90.00
_cell.angle_beta   90.00
_cell.angle_gamma   90.00
#
_symmetry.space_group_name_H-M   'P 1'
#
loop_
_entity.id
_entity.type
_entity.pdbx_description
1 polymer ?
#
loop_
_entity_poly.entity_id
_entity_poly.type
_entity_poly.pdbx_seq_one_letter_code
_entity_poly.pdbx_strand_id
1 'polypeptide(L)'
;MPPRSEPEPESASERAYRRAEDILAMQRAARGGGSGSVLNWLTARTHARVLLVAPDGDRLGDGDRQGSDDRQGGGDEGVVLAHRAAGELRTRGLDSLVLDEGNQAVVIISLGGDDAPVLAAVASRPLPDGLSTLLADASSVLDLCWRTECAEQRWRRLELTEASNREAVLHLLMNGHVTTARQIADLLEPTLPDVMRFHVVESPPHLRDDVTRRCVGLAPGAWVVPCPVYHDHVLVLAPASLTTSASAPASTLASTLASTLAAALDDCLVGVSDCVPLRDTALGYEQAFRALVTARGRAGRWATFAHRPDPVLVIGPELRPWARDLLAPLRSHRARRPQDPDSAELAVTAASWLAFSAQAAALLKIHRNTVSARLQQVEGLLALDLDRLPDQALLSLALRAEAQLPAPPDDDAPPGPPAGLDALLTRPTVLEWARGLLAPLDEAGLRPTLDTWLRHDARLAPTAAELGLSTTAVRKRLGRVEHLLDRPVLRPPSDRFDLWLARRALRLADAPAPAADLRETRV
;
A
#
# COMPACT_ATOMS: atom_id res chain seq x y z
N MET A 1 52.05 -58.92 -13.41
CA MET A 1 50.79 -58.14 -13.48
C MET A 1 49.64 -59.11 -13.34
N PRO A 2 48.80 -59.02 -12.30
CA PRO A 2 47.60 -59.82 -12.24
C PRO A 2 46.62 -59.32 -13.32
N PRO A 3 45.77 -60.18 -13.90
CA PRO A 3 44.70 -59.74 -14.77
C PRO A 3 43.73 -58.88 -13.96
N ARG A 4 43.37 -57.71 -14.49
CA ARG A 4 42.27 -56.90 -13.97
C ARG A 4 41.01 -57.77 -14.07
N SER A 5 40.46 -58.13 -12.92
CA SER A 5 39.14 -58.72 -12.77
C SER A 5 38.13 -57.82 -13.49
N GLU A 6 37.55 -58.34 -14.58
CA GLU A 6 36.38 -57.75 -15.21
C GLU A 6 35.26 -57.69 -14.14
N PRO A 7 34.52 -56.58 -14.04
CA PRO A 7 33.42 -56.48 -13.09
C PRO A 7 32.36 -57.53 -13.47
N GLU A 8 31.97 -58.37 -12.49
CA GLU A 8 30.88 -59.32 -12.70
C GLU A 8 29.60 -58.57 -13.12
N PRO A 9 28.85 -59.08 -14.12
CA PRO A 9 27.62 -58.44 -14.55
C PRO A 9 26.61 -58.47 -13.40
N GLU A 10 26.15 -57.29 -12.99
CA GLU A 10 25.15 -57.14 -11.92
C GLU A 10 23.98 -58.08 -12.09
N SER A 11 23.61 -58.72 -10.98
CA SER A 11 22.43 -59.56 -10.94
C SER A 11 21.18 -58.72 -11.21
N ALA A 12 20.16 -59.32 -11.82
CA ALA A 12 18.87 -58.65 -12.05
C ALA A 12 18.24 -58.11 -10.75
N SER A 13 18.53 -58.76 -9.62
CA SER A 13 18.05 -58.34 -8.30
C SER A 13 18.75 -57.08 -7.79
N GLU A 14 20.06 -56.92 -8.01
CA GLU A 14 20.81 -55.72 -7.62
C GLU A 14 20.40 -54.50 -8.44
N ARG A 15 20.10 -54.69 -9.73
CA ARG A 15 19.58 -53.62 -10.60
C ARG A 15 18.19 -53.15 -10.15
N ALA A 16 17.31 -54.07 -9.79
CA ALA A 16 15.99 -53.75 -9.27
C ALA A 16 16.06 -53.00 -7.92
N TYR A 17 16.97 -53.43 -7.02
CA TYR A 17 17.19 -52.77 -5.74
C TYR A 17 17.70 -51.34 -5.91
N ARG A 18 18.72 -51.13 -6.76
CA ARG A 18 19.25 -49.79 -7.05
C ARG A 18 18.23 -48.86 -7.69
N ARG A 19 17.43 -49.36 -8.63
CA ARG A 19 16.32 -48.58 -9.21
C ARG A 19 15.33 -48.13 -8.14
N ALA A 20 15.00 -48.98 -7.17
CA ALA A 20 14.13 -48.61 -6.07
C ALA A 20 14.75 -47.54 -5.16
N GLU A 21 16.05 -47.65 -4.84
CA GLU A 21 16.76 -46.62 -4.07
C GLU A 21 16.82 -45.28 -4.81
N ASP A 22 17.09 -45.30 -6.11
CA ASP A 22 17.13 -44.12 -6.98
C ASP A 22 15.75 -43.41 -6.99
N ILE A 23 14.65 -44.15 -7.12
CA ILE A 23 13.29 -43.60 -7.04
C ILE A 23 13.02 -42.96 -5.66
N LEU A 24 13.39 -43.64 -4.57
CA LEU A 24 13.22 -43.11 -3.21
C LEU A 24 14.09 -41.87 -2.94
N ALA A 25 15.28 -41.79 -3.55
CA ALA A 25 16.14 -40.62 -3.47
C ALA A 25 15.53 -39.43 -4.22
N MET A 26 15.02 -39.63 -5.44
CA MET A 26 14.31 -38.60 -6.20
C MET A 26 13.08 -38.08 -5.47
N GLN A 27 12.27 -38.96 -4.88
CA GLN A 27 11.10 -38.54 -4.09
C GLN A 27 11.48 -37.70 -2.86
N ARG A 28 12.61 -38.01 -2.20
CA ARG A 28 13.13 -37.20 -1.09
C ARG A 28 13.63 -35.83 -1.57
N ALA A 29 14.35 -35.79 -2.68
CA ALA A 29 14.82 -34.55 -3.29
C ALA A 29 13.65 -33.63 -3.69
N ALA A 30 12.62 -34.20 -4.33
CA ALA A 30 11.39 -33.52 -4.71
C ALA A 30 10.68 -32.87 -3.50
N ARG A 31 10.57 -33.59 -2.38
CA ARG A 31 9.94 -33.06 -1.16
C ARG A 31 10.75 -31.95 -0.49
N GLY A 32 12.08 -32.02 -0.56
CA GLY A 32 12.97 -31.07 0.11
C GLY A 32 13.23 -29.78 -0.67
N GLY A 33 13.12 -29.80 -2.00
CA GLY A 33 13.38 -28.61 -2.81
C GLY A 33 12.90 -28.67 -4.26
N GLY A 34 11.83 -29.43 -4.52
CA GLY A 34 11.13 -29.40 -5.80
C GLY A 34 11.96 -29.94 -6.98
N SER A 35 11.65 -29.41 -8.17
CA SER A 35 12.26 -29.81 -9.44
C SER A 35 13.78 -29.58 -9.46
N GLY A 36 14.25 -28.43 -8.93
CA GLY A 36 15.67 -28.09 -8.87
C GLY A 36 16.51 -29.10 -8.07
N SER A 37 16.00 -29.56 -6.93
CA SER A 37 16.68 -30.59 -6.13
C SER A 37 16.77 -31.94 -6.85
N VAL A 38 15.73 -32.31 -7.62
CA VAL A 38 15.74 -33.55 -8.43
C VAL A 38 16.73 -33.44 -9.59
N LEU A 39 16.78 -32.30 -10.28
CA LEU A 39 17.75 -32.05 -11.36
C LEU A 39 19.19 -32.11 -10.84
N ASN A 40 19.47 -31.46 -9.70
CA ASN A 40 20.78 -31.52 -9.05
C ASN A 40 21.17 -32.97 -8.69
N TRP A 41 20.22 -33.74 -8.17
CA TRP A 41 20.44 -35.15 -7.87
C TRP A 41 20.73 -35.98 -9.13
N LEU A 42 19.99 -35.76 -10.22
CA LEU A 42 20.20 -36.44 -11.50
C LEU A 42 21.57 -36.11 -12.11
N THR A 43 21.96 -34.84 -12.11
CA THR A 43 23.28 -34.40 -12.57
C THR A 43 24.39 -35.07 -11.76
N ALA A 44 24.27 -35.12 -10.44
CA ALA A 44 25.23 -35.79 -9.58
C ALA A 44 25.28 -37.31 -9.79
N ARG A 45 24.12 -37.95 -10.02
CA ARG A 45 23.99 -39.41 -10.18
C ARG A 45 24.46 -39.94 -11.53
N THR A 46 24.35 -39.13 -12.58
CA THR A 46 24.63 -39.52 -13.98
C THR A 46 25.92 -38.94 -14.52
N HIS A 47 26.47 -37.90 -13.89
CA HIS A 47 27.53 -37.05 -14.43
C HIS A 47 27.21 -36.43 -15.80
N ALA A 48 25.95 -36.55 -16.24
CA ALA A 48 25.42 -35.85 -17.38
C ALA A 48 24.88 -34.51 -16.93
N ARG A 49 24.86 -33.54 -17.84
CA ARG A 49 24.20 -32.28 -17.55
C ARG A 49 22.71 -32.42 -17.79
N VAL A 50 21.93 -32.26 -16.74
CA VAL A 50 20.47 -32.44 -16.79
C VAL A 50 19.78 -31.08 -16.62
N LEU A 51 18.86 -30.77 -17.53
CA LEU A 51 18.13 -29.50 -17.53
C LEU A 51 16.67 -29.67 -18.00
N LEU A 52 15.82 -28.72 -17.61
CA LEU A 52 14.46 -28.58 -18.13
C LEU A 52 14.41 -27.50 -19.22
N VAL A 53 13.88 -27.87 -20.39
CA VAL A 53 13.73 -26.98 -21.55
C VAL A 53 12.26 -26.63 -21.74
N ALA A 54 11.94 -25.34 -21.76
CA ALA A 54 10.58 -24.83 -21.95
C ALA A 54 10.00 -25.14 -23.34
N PRO A 55 8.67 -25.04 -23.49
CA PRO A 55 7.97 -25.01 -24.78
C PRO A 55 8.61 -24.03 -25.78
N ASP A 56 8.90 -22.81 -25.32
CA ASP A 56 9.41 -21.73 -26.16
C ASP A 56 10.93 -21.82 -26.41
N GLY A 57 11.60 -22.83 -25.83
CA GLY A 57 13.04 -23.00 -25.94
C GLY A 57 13.84 -22.17 -24.93
N ASP A 58 13.22 -21.56 -23.92
CA ASP A 58 13.93 -20.99 -22.78
C ASP A 58 14.28 -22.06 -21.73
N ARG A 59 15.34 -21.82 -20.95
CA ARG A 59 15.79 -22.76 -19.90
C ARG A 59 15.07 -22.45 -18.59
N LEU A 60 14.45 -23.46 -17.98
CA LEU A 60 13.65 -23.29 -16.75
C LEU A 60 14.37 -23.73 -15.47
N GLY A 61 15.50 -24.42 -15.60
CA GLY A 61 16.36 -24.80 -14.48
C GLY A 61 17.60 -25.58 -14.96
N ASP A 62 18.78 -25.24 -14.43
CA ASP A 62 20.03 -25.99 -14.63
C ASP A 62 20.40 -26.66 -13.31
N GLY A 63 20.74 -27.95 -13.37
CA GLY A 63 21.12 -28.73 -12.20
C GLY A 63 22.56 -28.51 -11.74
N ASP A 64 23.14 -27.31 -11.90
CA ASP A 64 24.54 -27.08 -11.55
C ASP A 64 24.84 -25.70 -10.90
N ARG A 65 25.52 -25.79 -9.77
CA ARG A 65 26.32 -24.80 -9.02
C ARG A 65 25.84 -23.34 -8.91
N GLN A 66 25.25 -23.05 -7.74
CA GLN A 66 25.48 -21.77 -7.06
C GLN A 66 27.00 -21.57 -6.87
N GLY A 67 27.57 -20.62 -7.62
CA GLY A 67 28.88 -20.03 -7.34
C GLY A 67 29.96 -20.32 -8.37
N SER A 68 29.91 -19.64 -9.51
CA SER A 68 31.08 -19.00 -10.11
C SER A 68 30.64 -17.99 -11.15
N ASP A 69 30.94 -16.74 -10.86
CA ASP A 69 30.83 -15.60 -11.75
C ASP A 69 31.83 -15.78 -12.90
N ASP A 70 31.43 -16.45 -13.97
CA ASP A 70 32.18 -16.46 -15.23
C ASP A 70 31.22 -16.19 -16.39
N ARG A 71 30.91 -14.90 -16.54
CA ARG A 71 30.32 -14.33 -17.76
C ARG A 71 31.39 -14.27 -18.85
N GLN A 72 31.65 -15.39 -19.55
CA GLN A 72 32.37 -15.38 -20.82
C GLN A 72 31.73 -16.33 -21.86
N GLY A 73 30.78 -15.78 -22.64
CA GLY A 73 30.90 -15.70 -24.10
C GLY A 73 31.06 -16.96 -24.98
N GLY A 74 30.86 -18.17 -24.47
CA GLY A 74 30.77 -19.39 -25.28
C GLY A 74 29.35 -19.93 -25.27
N GLY A 75 28.66 -19.95 -26.42
CA GLY A 75 27.39 -20.66 -26.55
C GLY A 75 27.63 -22.12 -26.20
N ASP A 76 27.02 -22.56 -25.11
CA ASP A 76 27.22 -23.88 -24.54
C ASP A 76 26.66 -24.94 -25.51
N GLU A 77 27.53 -25.58 -26.30
CA GLU A 77 27.14 -26.45 -27.43
C GLU A 77 26.13 -27.53 -27.01
N GLY A 78 26.26 -28.06 -25.79
CA GLY A 78 25.34 -29.06 -25.25
C GLY A 78 23.92 -28.53 -25.02
N VAL A 79 23.79 -27.25 -24.70
CA VAL A 79 22.50 -26.57 -24.46
C VAL A 79 21.81 -26.29 -25.79
N VAL A 80 22.58 -25.85 -26.78
CA VAL A 80 22.09 -25.68 -28.15
C VAL A 80 21.58 -27.01 -28.71
N LEU A 81 22.33 -28.10 -28.48
CA LEU A 81 21.91 -29.45 -28.84
C LEU A 81 20.62 -29.87 -28.12
N ALA A 82 20.47 -29.57 -26.82
CA ALA A 82 19.25 -29.82 -26.06
C ALA A 82 18.04 -29.04 -26.61
N HIS A 83 18.20 -27.77 -26.98
CA HIS A 83 17.11 -26.98 -27.58
C HIS A 83 16.70 -27.50 -28.95
N ARG A 84 17.67 -27.86 -29.81
CA ARG A 84 17.40 -28.47 -31.10
C ARG A 84 16.63 -29.77 -30.94
N ALA A 85 17.09 -30.62 -30.01
CA ALA A 85 16.46 -31.89 -29.72
C ALA A 85 15.03 -31.74 -29.18
N ALA A 86 14.77 -30.73 -28.34
CA ALA A 86 13.42 -30.41 -27.87
C ALA A 86 12.49 -29.98 -29.03
N GLY A 87 13.01 -29.18 -29.96
CA GLY A 87 12.29 -28.78 -31.18
C GLY A 87 11.95 -29.99 -32.08
N GLU A 88 12.92 -30.87 -32.31
CA GLU A 88 12.71 -32.09 -33.10
C GLU A 88 11.70 -33.05 -32.47
N LEU A 89 11.79 -33.26 -31.16
CA LEU A 89 10.85 -34.10 -30.42
C LEU A 89 9.40 -33.59 -30.57
N ARG A 90 9.19 -32.27 -30.45
CA ARG A 90 7.87 -31.65 -30.67
C ARG A 90 7.40 -31.73 -32.11
N THR A 91 8.26 -31.40 -33.08
CA THR A 91 7.91 -31.45 -34.51
C THR A 91 7.46 -32.84 -34.94
N ARG A 92 8.03 -33.88 -34.32
CA ARG A 92 7.72 -35.28 -34.61
C ARG A 92 6.64 -35.89 -33.70
N GLY A 93 6.17 -35.17 -32.67
CA GLY A 93 5.20 -35.67 -31.71
C GLY A 93 5.67 -36.92 -30.94
N LEU A 94 6.93 -36.93 -30.49
CA LEU A 94 7.53 -38.07 -29.77
C LEU A 94 7.56 -37.84 -28.25
N ASP A 95 7.49 -38.92 -27.47
CA ASP A 95 7.64 -38.85 -26.00
C ASP A 95 9.10 -38.92 -25.53
N SER A 96 9.99 -39.45 -26.36
CA SER A 96 11.43 -39.48 -26.10
C SER A 96 12.24 -39.44 -27.41
N LEU A 97 13.42 -38.86 -27.35
CA LEU A 97 14.33 -38.74 -28.48
C LEU A 97 15.77 -38.79 -27.99
N VAL A 98 16.61 -39.54 -28.72
CA VAL A 98 18.06 -39.48 -28.57
C VAL A 98 18.63 -38.85 -29.81
N LEU A 99 19.42 -37.79 -29.64
CA LEU A 99 20.12 -37.10 -30.72
C LEU A 99 21.61 -37.09 -30.43
N ASP A 100 22.39 -37.42 -31.44
CA ASP A 100 23.84 -37.52 -31.35
C ASP A 100 24.49 -36.46 -32.24
N GLU A 101 25.43 -35.71 -31.68
CA GLU A 101 26.19 -34.71 -32.43
C GLU A 101 27.67 -34.75 -31.98
N GLY A 102 28.54 -35.24 -32.87
CA GLY A 102 29.97 -35.39 -32.59
C GLY A 102 30.25 -36.33 -31.42
N ASN A 103 30.89 -35.82 -30.36
CA ASN A 103 31.24 -36.57 -29.16
C ASN A 103 30.17 -36.47 -28.05
N GLN A 104 29.07 -35.76 -28.30
CA GLN A 104 27.98 -35.58 -27.34
C GLN A 104 26.70 -36.27 -27.82
N ALA A 105 25.90 -36.70 -26.85
CA ALA A 105 24.56 -37.24 -27.06
C ALA A 105 23.59 -36.57 -26.09
N VAL A 106 22.39 -36.31 -26.56
CA VAL A 106 21.28 -35.78 -25.77
C VAL A 106 20.16 -36.79 -25.73
N VAL A 107 19.75 -37.15 -24.52
CA VAL A 107 18.52 -37.90 -24.26
C VAL A 107 17.46 -36.92 -23.79
N ILE A 108 16.35 -36.83 -24.51
CA ILE A 108 15.19 -36.02 -24.14
C ILE A 108 13.98 -36.90 -23.86
N ILE A 109 13.24 -36.55 -22.81
CA ILE A 109 11.97 -37.15 -22.43
C ILE A 109 10.94 -36.04 -22.17
N SER A 110 9.74 -36.19 -22.73
CA SER A 110 8.62 -35.30 -22.46
C SER A 110 8.11 -35.51 -21.03
N LEU A 111 7.80 -34.42 -20.31
CA LEU A 111 7.16 -34.51 -19.01
C LEU A 111 5.62 -34.65 -19.10
N GLY A 112 5.05 -34.57 -20.30
CA GLY A 112 3.63 -34.87 -20.58
C GLY A 112 2.73 -33.64 -20.75
N GLY A 113 1.98 -33.60 -21.86
CA GLY A 113 1.14 -32.46 -22.28
C GLY A 113 1.83 -31.56 -23.31
N ASP A 114 1.05 -30.88 -24.16
CA ASP A 114 1.58 -30.11 -25.29
C ASP A 114 2.44 -28.90 -24.87
N ASP A 115 2.16 -28.32 -23.68
CA ASP A 115 2.86 -27.15 -23.13
C ASP A 115 3.82 -27.49 -21.96
N ALA A 116 4.11 -28.77 -21.73
CA ALA A 116 5.04 -29.16 -20.67
C ALA A 116 6.51 -29.03 -21.12
N PRO A 117 7.42 -28.68 -20.21
CA PRO A 117 8.85 -28.70 -20.51
C PRO A 117 9.32 -30.12 -20.76
N VAL A 118 10.45 -30.23 -21.47
CA VAL A 118 11.10 -31.51 -21.73
C VAL A 118 12.35 -31.65 -20.87
N LEU A 119 12.59 -32.85 -20.35
CA LEU A 119 13.78 -33.21 -19.59
C LEU A 119 14.89 -33.59 -20.57
N ALA A 120 16.01 -32.87 -20.55
CA ALA A 120 17.16 -33.15 -21.39
C ALA A 120 18.38 -33.52 -20.55
N ALA A 121 19.08 -34.59 -20.93
CA ALA A 121 20.38 -34.94 -20.39
C ALA A 121 21.42 -34.93 -21.51
N VAL A 122 22.43 -34.07 -21.37
CA VAL A 122 23.58 -33.98 -22.28
C VAL A 122 24.74 -34.76 -21.67
N ALA A 123 25.24 -35.76 -22.38
CA ALA A 123 26.35 -36.60 -21.94
C ALA A 123 27.39 -36.77 -23.05
N SER A 124 28.65 -37.01 -22.66
CA SER A 124 29.69 -37.44 -23.61
C SER A 124 29.46 -38.90 -24.00
N ARG A 125 29.80 -39.27 -25.25
CA ARG A 125 29.72 -40.65 -25.70
C ARG A 125 30.89 -41.50 -25.15
N PRO A 126 30.67 -42.80 -24.88
CA PRO A 126 29.40 -43.53 -24.95
C PRO A 126 28.42 -43.12 -23.82
N LEU A 127 27.12 -43.16 -24.12
CA LEU A 127 26.07 -42.83 -23.14
C LEU A 127 26.17 -43.73 -21.91
N PRO A 128 26.03 -43.20 -20.68
CA PRO A 128 26.01 -44.02 -19.47
C PRO A 128 24.90 -45.06 -19.52
N ASP A 129 25.22 -46.29 -19.11
CA ASP A 129 24.26 -47.39 -19.04
C ASP A 129 23.08 -47.04 -18.13
N GLY A 130 21.86 -47.23 -18.63
CA GLY A 130 20.63 -46.98 -17.89
C GLY A 130 20.20 -45.50 -17.79
N LEU A 131 20.91 -44.56 -18.42
CA LEU A 131 20.55 -43.13 -18.41
C LEU A 131 19.10 -42.89 -18.85
N SER A 132 18.69 -43.46 -19.99
CA SER A 132 17.31 -43.29 -20.50
C SER A 132 16.26 -43.83 -19.54
N THR A 133 16.53 -44.96 -18.88
CA THR A 133 15.63 -45.55 -17.89
C THR A 133 15.52 -44.66 -16.64
N LEU A 134 16.65 -44.15 -16.15
CA LEU A 134 16.66 -43.26 -14.99
C LEU A 134 15.93 -41.93 -15.29
N LEU A 135 16.12 -41.36 -16.48
CA LEU A 135 15.40 -40.16 -16.90
C LEU A 135 13.89 -40.44 -17.06
N ALA A 136 13.52 -41.63 -17.54
CA ALA A 136 12.11 -42.03 -17.64
C ALA A 136 11.46 -42.23 -16.26
N ASP A 137 12.21 -42.76 -15.29
CA ASP A 137 11.74 -42.83 -13.90
C ASP A 137 11.62 -41.43 -13.30
N ALA A 138 12.57 -40.54 -13.61
CA ALA A 138 12.58 -39.17 -13.14
C ALA A 138 11.49 -38.29 -13.75
N SER A 139 11.06 -38.57 -15.00
CA SER A 139 10.08 -37.75 -15.69
C SER A 139 8.75 -37.68 -14.93
N SER A 140 8.32 -38.79 -14.34
CA SER A 140 7.10 -38.82 -13.53
C SER A 140 7.16 -37.95 -12.26
N VAL A 141 8.32 -37.93 -11.59
CA VAL A 141 8.55 -37.11 -10.40
C VAL A 141 8.67 -35.63 -10.78
N LEU A 142 9.39 -35.35 -11.86
CA LEU A 142 9.61 -33.99 -12.37
C LEU A 142 8.33 -33.37 -12.93
N ASP A 143 7.48 -34.13 -13.63
CA ASP A 143 6.16 -33.64 -14.09
C ASP A 143 5.32 -33.16 -12.90
N LEU A 144 5.22 -33.99 -11.85
CA LEU A 144 4.44 -33.63 -10.66
C LEU A 144 5.01 -32.39 -9.95
N CYS A 145 6.33 -32.33 -9.75
CA CYS A 145 6.98 -31.16 -9.17
C CYS A 145 6.72 -29.90 -9.99
N TRP A 146 6.92 -29.98 -11.31
CA TRP A 146 6.72 -28.87 -12.23
C TRP A 146 5.28 -28.37 -12.21
N ARG A 147 4.30 -29.26 -12.24
CA ARG A 147 2.88 -28.90 -12.20
C ARG A 147 2.49 -28.22 -10.89
N THR A 148 3.02 -28.68 -9.76
CA THR A 148 2.81 -28.04 -8.45
C THR A 148 3.46 -26.66 -8.41
N GLU A 149 4.71 -26.53 -8.82
CA GLU A 149 5.43 -25.24 -8.88
C GLU A 149 4.73 -24.25 -9.81
N CYS A 150 4.29 -24.69 -10.99
CA CYS A 150 3.50 -23.88 -11.92
C CYS A 150 2.14 -23.49 -11.36
N ALA A 151 1.48 -24.38 -10.63
CA ALA A 151 0.25 -24.04 -9.92
C ALA A 151 0.53 -22.95 -8.88
N GLU A 152 1.52 -23.12 -8.01
CA GLU A 152 1.91 -22.12 -7.02
C GLU A 152 2.26 -20.76 -7.64
N GLN A 153 3.03 -20.75 -8.73
CA GLN A 153 3.36 -19.50 -9.44
C GLN A 153 2.13 -18.83 -10.06
N ARG A 154 1.17 -19.61 -10.58
CA ARG A 154 -0.10 -19.06 -11.09
C ARG A 154 -0.95 -18.50 -9.96
N TRP A 155 -1.03 -19.20 -8.82
CA TRP A 155 -1.72 -18.72 -7.62
C TRP A 155 -1.11 -17.42 -7.10
N ARG A 156 0.22 -17.32 -6.97
CA ARG A 156 0.90 -16.07 -6.56
C ARG A 156 0.64 -14.93 -7.54
N ARG A 157 0.61 -15.20 -8.85
CA ARG A 157 0.26 -14.18 -9.86
C ARG A 157 -1.18 -13.70 -9.73
N LEU A 158 -2.11 -14.60 -9.43
CA LEU A 158 -3.50 -14.25 -9.16
C LEU A 158 -3.61 -13.37 -7.91
N GLU A 159 -2.95 -13.74 -6.81
CA GLU A 159 -2.93 -12.97 -5.56
C GLU A 159 -2.37 -11.55 -5.77
N LEU A 160 -1.28 -11.40 -6.52
CA LEU A 160 -0.70 -10.10 -6.85
C LEU A 160 -1.64 -9.26 -7.73
N THR A 161 -2.33 -9.90 -8.67
CA THR A 161 -3.31 -9.23 -9.55
C THR A 161 -4.51 -8.77 -8.74
N GLU A 162 -5.03 -9.61 -7.85
CA GLU A 162 -6.11 -9.27 -6.95
C GLU A 162 -5.73 -8.11 -6.02
N ALA A 163 -4.54 -8.15 -5.40
CA ALA A 163 -4.04 -7.06 -4.58
C ALA A 163 -3.94 -5.74 -5.37
N SER A 164 -3.47 -5.80 -6.62
CA SER A 164 -3.38 -4.65 -7.51
C SER A 164 -4.76 -4.09 -7.87
N ASN A 165 -5.76 -4.96 -8.07
CA ASN A 165 -7.14 -4.55 -8.32
C ASN A 165 -7.76 -3.88 -7.08
N ARG A 166 -7.51 -4.41 -5.87
CA ARG A 166 -7.97 -3.79 -4.62
C ARG A 166 -7.32 -2.43 -4.39
N GLU A 167 -6.04 -2.29 -4.71
CA GLU A 167 -5.34 -1.01 -4.69
C GLU A 167 -5.99 -0.02 -5.70
N ALA A 168 -6.31 -0.47 -6.92
CA ALA A 168 -7.00 0.36 -7.91
C ALA A 168 -8.37 0.84 -7.42
N VAL A 169 -9.15 -0.02 -6.76
CA VAL A 169 -10.42 0.36 -6.12
C VAL A 169 -10.19 1.43 -5.06
N LEU A 170 -9.20 1.26 -4.18
CA LEU A 170 -8.84 2.29 -3.18
C LEU A 170 -8.53 3.63 -3.85
N HIS A 171 -7.73 3.64 -4.92
CA HIS A 171 -7.44 4.88 -5.64
C HIS A 171 -8.70 5.55 -6.21
N LEU A 172 -9.62 4.78 -6.79
CA LEU A 172 -10.88 5.33 -7.30
C LEU A 172 -11.73 5.95 -6.17
N LEU A 173 -11.78 5.30 -5.00
CA LEU A 173 -12.46 5.85 -3.81
C LEU A 173 -11.81 7.16 -3.33
N MET A 174 -10.48 7.20 -3.28
CA MET A 174 -9.73 8.40 -2.89
C MET A 174 -9.91 9.55 -3.89
N ASN A 175 -10.18 9.24 -5.16
CA ASN A 175 -10.49 10.22 -6.20
C ASN A 175 -11.99 10.60 -6.25
N GLY A 176 -12.84 10.02 -5.41
CA GLY A 176 -14.29 10.25 -5.43
C GLY A 176 -15.05 9.52 -6.53
N HIS A 177 -14.41 8.64 -7.31
CA HIS A 177 -15.04 7.81 -8.35
C HIS A 177 -15.73 6.57 -7.78
N VAL A 178 -16.66 6.79 -6.84
CA VAL A 178 -17.32 5.74 -6.05
C VAL A 178 -18.05 4.71 -6.93
N THR A 179 -18.74 5.17 -7.98
CA THR A 179 -19.49 4.28 -8.88
C THR A 179 -18.57 3.31 -9.62
N THR A 180 -17.47 3.81 -10.20
CA THR A 180 -16.48 2.97 -10.89
C THR A 180 -15.75 2.06 -9.91
N ALA A 181 -15.44 2.55 -8.71
CA ALA A 181 -14.84 1.75 -7.65
C ALA A 181 -15.72 0.54 -7.30
N ARG A 182 -17.04 0.75 -7.13
CA ARG A 182 -18.01 -0.33 -6.88
C ARG A 182 -18.05 -1.34 -8.02
N GLN A 183 -18.15 -0.89 -9.27
CA GLN A 183 -18.22 -1.78 -10.43
C GLN A 183 -17.03 -2.74 -10.51
N ILE A 184 -15.83 -2.26 -10.21
CA ILE A 184 -14.62 -3.11 -10.18
C ILE A 184 -14.62 -3.98 -8.93
N ALA A 185 -15.01 -3.42 -7.79
CA ALA A 185 -15.04 -4.15 -6.52
C ALA A 185 -16.05 -5.31 -6.50
N ASP A 186 -17.15 -5.22 -7.25
CA ASP A 186 -18.15 -6.28 -7.40
C ASP A 186 -17.60 -7.53 -8.09
N LEU A 187 -16.44 -7.44 -8.74
CA LEU A 187 -15.71 -8.58 -9.33
C LEU A 187 -14.79 -9.29 -8.32
N LEU A 188 -14.69 -8.77 -7.09
CA LEU A 188 -13.77 -9.24 -6.06
C LEU A 188 -14.54 -9.66 -4.81
N GLU A 189 -13.94 -10.56 -4.03
CA GLU A 189 -14.46 -10.95 -2.72
C GLU A 189 -13.52 -10.46 -1.59
N PRO A 190 -14.05 -10.00 -0.45
CA PRO A 190 -15.48 -9.81 -0.13
C PRO A 190 -16.09 -8.60 -0.86
N THR A 191 -17.42 -8.42 -0.83
CA THR A 191 -18.05 -7.22 -1.43
C THR A 191 -17.71 -5.95 -0.64
N LEU A 192 -17.64 -4.81 -1.34
CA LEU A 192 -17.26 -3.53 -0.73
C LEU A 192 -18.43 -2.97 0.09
N PRO A 193 -18.26 -2.67 1.39
CA PRO A 193 -19.35 -2.16 2.22
C PRO A 193 -19.76 -0.73 1.87
N ASP A 194 -21.06 -0.42 1.96
CA ASP A 194 -21.57 0.95 1.77
C ASP A 194 -21.20 1.91 2.91
N VAL A 195 -21.17 1.37 4.14
CA VAL A 195 -20.73 2.08 5.34
C VAL A 195 -19.70 1.21 6.05
N MET A 196 -18.55 1.80 6.31
CA MET A 196 -17.36 1.08 6.76
C MET A 196 -16.64 1.82 7.88
N ARG A 197 -15.80 1.06 8.58
CA ARG A 197 -14.74 1.62 9.41
C ARG A 197 -13.41 1.39 8.72
N PHE A 198 -12.64 2.45 8.68
CA PHE A 198 -11.29 2.43 8.16
C PHE A 198 -10.34 2.12 9.30
N HIS A 199 -9.51 1.10 9.14
CA HIS A 199 -8.46 0.76 10.06
C HIS A 199 -7.11 0.97 9.38
N VAL A 200 -6.19 1.64 10.07
CA VAL A 200 -4.79 1.77 9.66
C VAL A 200 -3.97 0.93 10.62
N VAL A 201 -3.30 -0.10 10.09
CA VAL A 201 -2.36 -0.94 10.81
C VAL A 201 -0.95 -0.50 10.45
N GLU A 202 -0.24 0.10 11.41
CA GLU A 202 1.19 0.43 11.27
C GLU A 202 2.01 -0.77 11.72
N SER A 203 2.95 -1.18 10.88
CA SER A 203 3.79 -2.36 11.03
C SER A 203 5.23 -2.08 10.56
N PRO A 204 6.23 -2.81 11.06
CA PRO A 204 7.58 -2.73 10.50
C PRO A 204 7.57 -3.02 8.98
N PRO A 205 8.31 -2.24 8.15
CA PRO A 205 8.31 -2.37 6.70
C PRO A 205 8.49 -3.79 6.14
N HIS A 206 9.37 -4.57 6.78
CA HIS A 206 9.73 -5.92 6.34
C HIS A 206 8.67 -6.98 6.70
N LEU A 207 7.72 -6.65 7.57
CA LEU A 207 6.61 -7.53 7.96
C LEU A 207 5.31 -7.23 7.22
N ARG A 208 5.28 -6.18 6.39
CA ARG A 208 4.06 -5.66 5.78
C ARG A 208 3.27 -6.72 4.99
N ASP A 209 3.95 -7.54 4.20
CA ASP A 209 3.29 -8.58 3.39
C ASP A 209 2.71 -9.68 4.28
N ASP A 210 3.40 -10.01 5.37
CA ASP A 210 2.91 -10.98 6.35
C ASP A 210 1.71 -10.44 7.12
N VAL A 211 1.79 -9.19 7.59
CA VAL A 211 0.70 -8.47 8.24
C VAL A 211 -0.51 -8.38 7.32
N THR A 212 -0.31 -8.09 6.03
CA THR A 212 -1.38 -8.06 5.02
C THR A 212 -2.10 -9.41 4.94
N ARG A 213 -1.36 -10.52 4.80
CA ARG A 213 -1.95 -11.87 4.77
C ARG A 213 -2.69 -12.20 6.06
N ARG A 214 -2.12 -11.87 7.21
CA ARG A 214 -2.74 -12.12 8.52
C ARG A 214 -4.01 -11.29 8.72
N CYS A 215 -4.03 -10.03 8.29
CA CYS A 215 -5.22 -9.19 8.31
C CYS A 215 -6.38 -9.80 7.51
N VAL A 216 -6.11 -10.41 6.35
CA VAL A 216 -7.14 -11.09 5.55
C VAL A 216 -7.80 -12.23 6.33
N GLY A 217 -7.02 -13.01 7.08
CA GLY A 217 -7.55 -14.09 7.93
C GLY A 217 -8.25 -13.60 9.20
N LEU A 218 -7.76 -12.51 9.81
CA LEU A 218 -8.28 -11.97 11.07
C LEU A 218 -9.52 -11.09 10.91
N ALA A 219 -9.73 -10.53 9.72
CA ALA A 219 -10.84 -9.62 9.41
C ALA A 219 -11.70 -10.18 8.26
N PRO A 220 -12.42 -11.30 8.47
CA PRO A 220 -13.26 -11.87 7.43
C PRO A 220 -14.34 -10.86 7.00
N GLY A 221 -14.52 -10.71 5.69
CA GLY A 221 -15.45 -9.73 5.12
C GLY A 221 -14.92 -8.29 5.08
N ALA A 222 -13.69 -8.03 5.53
CA ALA A 222 -13.04 -6.74 5.35
C ALA A 222 -12.17 -6.71 4.09
N TRP A 223 -12.05 -5.53 3.52
CA TRP A 223 -11.14 -5.26 2.42
C TRP A 223 -9.77 -4.89 2.96
N VAL A 224 -8.76 -5.72 2.67
CA VAL A 224 -7.38 -5.48 3.09
C VAL A 224 -6.57 -5.02 1.88
N VAL A 225 -5.91 -3.87 2.02
CA VAL A 225 -5.13 -3.22 0.96
C VAL A 225 -3.81 -2.68 1.53
N PRO A 226 -2.65 -3.01 0.95
CA PRO A 226 -1.41 -2.32 1.28
C PRO A 226 -1.54 -0.81 1.01
N CYS A 227 -1.16 0.05 1.97
CA CYS A 227 -1.23 1.49 1.77
C CYS A 227 -0.31 2.01 0.64
N PRO A 228 -0.81 2.72 -0.39
CA PRO A 228 0.04 3.23 -1.48
C PRO A 228 0.96 4.37 -1.02
N VAL A 229 0.68 4.99 0.14
CA VAL A 229 1.43 6.13 0.67
C VAL A 229 2.55 5.71 1.62
N TYR A 230 2.27 4.75 2.49
CA TYR A 230 3.13 4.38 3.60
C TYR A 230 3.46 2.89 3.52
N HIS A 231 4.75 2.60 3.37
CA HIS A 231 5.26 1.23 3.26
C HIS A 231 5.22 0.47 4.60
N ASP A 232 5.04 1.20 5.71
CA ASP A 232 4.78 0.68 7.05
C ASP A 232 3.28 0.43 7.31
N HIS A 233 2.38 0.74 6.36
CA HIS A 233 0.93 0.69 6.61
C HIS A 233 0.19 -0.37 5.78
N VAL A 234 -0.78 -1.02 6.44
CA VAL A 234 -1.82 -1.86 5.85
C VAL A 234 -3.18 -1.24 6.19
N LEU A 235 -4.06 -1.11 5.20
CA LEU A 235 -5.38 -0.52 5.33
C LEU A 235 -6.41 -1.64 5.37
N VAL A 236 -7.34 -1.59 6.34
CA VAL A 236 -8.43 -2.56 6.46
C VAL A 236 -9.76 -1.80 6.50
N LEU A 237 -10.58 -2.00 5.47
CA LEU A 237 -11.91 -1.41 5.33
C LEU A 237 -12.92 -2.46 5.79
N ALA A 238 -13.33 -2.34 7.04
CA ALA A 238 -14.24 -3.29 7.67
C ALA A 238 -15.69 -2.80 7.59
N PRO A 239 -16.67 -3.64 7.22
CA PRO A 239 -18.08 -3.28 7.31
C PRO A 239 -18.45 -2.77 8.72
N ALA A 240 -19.27 -1.71 8.79
CA ALA A 240 -19.68 -1.16 10.08
C ALA A 240 -20.44 -2.17 10.98
N SER A 241 -21.03 -3.20 10.35
CA SER A 241 -21.90 -4.21 10.98
C SER A 241 -21.30 -5.62 10.99
N LEU A 242 -19.98 -5.81 11.06
CA LEU A 242 -19.37 -7.15 11.14
C LEU A 242 -19.90 -7.96 12.36
N THR A 243 -20.96 -8.73 12.07
CA THR A 243 -21.49 -10.01 12.59
C THR A 243 -22.27 -10.12 13.92
N THR A 244 -23.53 -10.54 13.76
CA THR A 244 -24.26 -11.67 14.43
C THR A 244 -24.50 -11.65 15.95
N SER A 245 -24.60 -10.49 16.58
CA SER A 245 -25.46 -10.37 17.77
C SER A 245 -26.16 -9.02 17.74
N ALA A 246 -27.49 -9.06 17.63
CA ALA A 246 -28.36 -7.91 17.44
C ALA A 246 -28.46 -6.97 18.67
N SER A 247 -27.37 -6.80 19.43
CA SER A 247 -27.39 -6.06 20.70
C SER A 247 -26.11 -5.29 21.04
N ALA A 248 -25.03 -5.37 20.25
CA ALA A 248 -23.80 -4.64 20.58
C ALA A 248 -23.79 -3.25 19.91
N PRO A 249 -23.51 -2.15 20.65
CA PRO A 249 -23.34 -0.84 20.05
C PRO A 249 -22.13 -0.83 19.11
N ALA A 250 -22.22 -0.04 18.05
CA ALA A 250 -21.28 -0.05 16.93
C ALA A 250 -19.81 0.24 17.36
N SER A 251 -19.60 1.02 18.43
CA SER A 251 -18.29 1.28 19.04
C SER A 251 -17.60 0.05 19.63
N THR A 252 -18.38 -0.92 20.12
CA THR A 252 -17.86 -2.19 20.66
C THR A 252 -17.28 -3.06 19.57
N LEU A 253 -17.92 -3.13 18.39
CA LEU A 253 -17.45 -3.92 17.25
C LEU A 253 -16.12 -3.40 16.68
N ALA A 254 -16.00 -2.07 16.56
CA ALA A 254 -14.74 -1.42 16.15
C ALA A 254 -13.58 -1.79 17.08
N SER A 255 -13.88 -1.78 18.38
CA SER A 255 -12.93 -2.12 19.45
C SER A 255 -12.54 -3.60 19.42
N THR A 256 -13.47 -4.51 19.10
CA THR A 256 -13.18 -5.94 18.99
C THR A 256 -12.21 -6.25 17.85
N LEU A 257 -12.45 -5.75 16.64
CA LEU A 257 -11.55 -6.03 15.51
C LEU A 257 -10.18 -5.39 15.73
N ALA A 258 -10.14 -4.13 16.19
CA ALA A 258 -8.89 -3.43 16.44
C ALA A 258 -8.06 -4.07 17.56
N SER A 259 -8.70 -4.48 18.66
CA SER A 259 -8.01 -5.21 19.72
C SER A 259 -7.55 -6.60 19.26
N THR A 260 -8.32 -7.30 18.43
CA THR A 260 -7.93 -8.60 17.86
C THR A 260 -6.71 -8.45 16.95
N LEU A 261 -6.72 -7.45 16.06
CA LEU A 261 -5.58 -7.14 15.20
C LEU A 261 -4.35 -6.77 16.01
N ALA A 262 -4.47 -5.87 16.99
CA ALA A 262 -3.34 -5.49 17.84
C ALA A 262 -2.80 -6.67 18.67
N ALA A 263 -3.67 -7.52 19.23
CA ALA A 263 -3.26 -8.67 20.03
C ALA A 263 -2.60 -9.77 19.20
N ALA A 264 -3.09 -10.03 17.99
CA ALA A 264 -2.51 -11.05 17.12
C ALA A 264 -1.24 -10.57 16.42
N LEU A 265 -1.20 -9.30 16.02
CA LEU A 265 -0.08 -8.69 15.31
C LEU A 265 0.85 -8.02 16.32
N ASP A 266 1.81 -8.79 16.82
CA ASP A 266 2.90 -8.26 17.64
C ASP A 266 3.59 -7.08 16.92
N ASP A 267 4.02 -6.09 17.70
CA ASP A 267 4.67 -4.85 17.22
C ASP A 267 3.84 -3.93 16.29
N CYS A 268 2.56 -4.25 16.04
CA CYS A 268 1.70 -3.40 15.22
C CYS A 268 0.86 -2.44 16.07
N LEU A 269 0.55 -1.27 15.48
CA LEU A 269 -0.36 -0.28 16.06
C LEU A 269 -1.61 -0.17 15.18
N VAL A 270 -2.78 0.02 15.78
CA VAL A 270 -4.04 0.09 15.04
C VAL A 270 -4.81 1.37 15.35
N GLY A 271 -5.02 2.20 14.34
CA GLY A 271 -5.93 3.34 14.40
C GLY A 271 -7.25 3.03 13.68
N VAL A 272 -8.38 3.45 14.23
CA VAL A 272 -9.72 3.18 13.69
C VAL A 272 -10.50 4.47 13.49
N SER A 273 -11.16 4.63 12.35
CA SER A 273 -12.07 5.75 12.08
C SER A 273 -13.44 5.58 12.74
N ASP A 274 -14.27 6.61 12.62
CA ASP A 274 -15.72 6.44 12.79
C ASP A 274 -16.32 5.65 11.61
N CYS A 275 -17.61 5.34 11.70
CA CYS A 275 -18.36 4.85 10.54
C CYS A 275 -18.42 5.95 9.47
N VAL A 276 -17.86 5.66 8.31
CA VAL A 276 -17.91 6.55 7.15
C VAL A 276 -18.60 5.85 5.99
N PRO A 277 -19.44 6.55 5.21
CA PRO A 277 -19.93 6.02 3.96
C PRO A 277 -18.77 5.90 2.96
N LEU A 278 -18.93 5.04 1.96
CA LEU A 278 -17.88 4.75 0.99
C LEU A 278 -17.34 5.98 0.26
N ARG A 279 -18.18 6.98 0.00
CA ARG A 279 -17.76 8.26 -0.60
C ARG A 279 -16.78 9.08 0.26
N ASP A 280 -16.78 8.85 1.58
CA ASP A 280 -15.98 9.58 2.55
C ASP A 280 -14.73 8.75 2.96
N THR A 281 -14.24 7.88 2.07
CA THR A 281 -13.06 7.02 2.30
C THR A 281 -11.83 7.83 2.74
N ALA A 282 -11.60 8.98 2.11
CA ALA A 282 -10.49 9.87 2.46
C ALA A 282 -10.58 10.35 3.91
N LEU A 283 -11.77 10.78 4.34
CA LEU A 283 -12.04 11.17 5.72
C LEU A 283 -11.83 10.00 6.69
N GLY A 284 -12.30 8.81 6.34
CA GLY A 284 -12.06 7.59 7.12
C GLY A 284 -10.56 7.33 7.32
N TYR A 285 -9.77 7.45 6.26
CA TYR A 285 -8.33 7.28 6.34
C TYR A 285 -7.68 8.34 7.27
N GLU A 286 -8.05 9.60 7.14
CA GLU A 286 -7.56 10.68 8.03
C GLU A 286 -7.91 10.42 9.50
N GLN A 287 -9.15 10.04 9.80
CA GLN A 287 -9.58 9.73 11.16
C GLN A 287 -8.83 8.54 11.75
N ALA A 288 -8.67 7.46 10.97
CA ALA A 288 -7.92 6.28 11.40
C ALA A 288 -6.44 6.59 11.65
N PHE A 289 -5.82 7.42 10.80
CA PHE A 289 -4.44 7.88 11.00
C PHE A 289 -4.30 8.75 12.26
N ARG A 290 -5.27 9.63 12.55
CA ARG A 290 -5.28 10.40 13.81
C ARG A 290 -5.39 9.47 15.02
N ALA A 291 -6.23 8.45 14.94
CA ALA A 291 -6.36 7.46 16.00
C ALA A 291 -5.05 6.68 16.21
N LEU A 292 -4.30 6.38 15.15
CA LEU A 292 -3.00 5.70 15.23
C LEU A 292 -1.98 6.48 16.09
N VAL A 293 -1.96 7.81 16.02
CA VAL A 293 -1.12 8.64 16.90
C VAL A 293 -1.48 8.42 18.37
N THR A 294 -2.78 8.35 18.68
CA THR A 294 -3.26 8.08 20.04
C THR A 294 -2.92 6.64 20.47
N ALA A 295 -2.94 5.68 19.53
CA ALA A 295 -2.62 4.28 19.80
C ALA A 295 -1.17 4.09 20.29
N ARG A 296 -0.21 4.91 19.81
CA ARG A 296 1.21 4.85 20.23
C ARG A 296 1.42 5.05 21.73
N GLY A 297 0.55 5.85 22.36
CA GLY A 297 0.61 6.13 23.80
C GLY A 297 -0.13 5.10 24.67
N ARG A 298 -0.82 4.12 24.08
CA ARG A 298 -1.68 3.18 24.79
C ARG A 298 -1.05 1.80 24.91
N ALA A 299 -1.16 1.18 26.09
CA ALA A 299 -0.71 -0.19 26.33
C ALA A 299 -1.38 -1.22 25.39
N GLY A 300 -2.63 -0.97 25.00
CA GLY A 300 -3.37 -1.82 24.06
C GLY A 300 -2.88 -1.74 22.62
N ARG A 301 -2.02 -0.76 22.25
CA ARG A 301 -1.55 -0.54 20.86
C ARG A 301 -2.64 -0.25 19.83
N TRP A 302 -3.84 0.10 20.27
CA TRP A 302 -4.92 0.52 19.37
C TRP A 302 -5.74 1.68 19.95
N ALA A 303 -6.39 2.41 19.06
CA ALA A 303 -7.32 3.47 19.43
C ALA A 303 -8.39 3.67 18.34
N THR A 304 -9.60 4.00 18.77
CA THR A 304 -10.61 4.59 17.90
C THR A 304 -10.46 6.10 17.84
N PHE A 305 -10.88 6.68 16.73
CA PHE A 305 -11.03 8.11 16.59
C PHE A 305 -12.04 8.59 17.64
N ALA A 306 -11.56 9.32 18.64
CA ALA A 306 -12.42 10.02 19.57
C ALA A 306 -12.83 11.30 18.87
N HIS A 307 -14.13 11.48 18.59
CA HIS A 307 -14.70 12.70 18.00
C HIS A 307 -14.13 13.93 18.74
N ARG A 308 -13.11 14.57 18.16
CA ARG A 308 -12.54 15.81 18.69
C ARG A 308 -13.31 16.96 18.09
N PRO A 309 -13.43 18.11 18.78
CA PRO A 309 -14.16 19.22 18.21
C PRO A 309 -13.47 19.66 16.92
N ASP A 310 -14.11 19.38 15.78
CA ASP A 310 -13.70 19.81 14.44
C ASP A 310 -14.04 21.29 14.31
N PRO A 311 -13.10 22.17 13.93
CA PRO A 311 -13.39 23.60 13.76
C PRO A 311 -14.59 23.88 12.85
N VAL A 312 -14.86 23.04 11.84
CA VAL A 312 -16.05 23.18 10.99
C VAL A 312 -17.35 23.07 11.81
N LEU A 313 -17.42 22.08 12.71
CA LEU A 313 -18.58 21.85 13.55
C LEU A 313 -18.67 22.84 14.72
N VAL A 314 -17.53 23.30 15.24
CA VAL A 314 -17.46 24.32 16.30
C VAL A 314 -17.93 25.68 15.81
N ILE A 315 -17.54 26.08 14.59
CA ILE A 315 -18.00 27.34 13.98
C ILE A 315 -19.48 27.25 13.61
N GLY A 316 -19.91 26.09 13.07
CA GLY A 316 -21.30 25.81 12.73
C GLY A 316 -21.69 26.16 11.28
N PRO A 317 -22.98 26.05 10.96
CA PRO A 317 -23.51 26.24 9.60
C PRO A 317 -23.22 27.62 8.99
N GLU A 318 -22.95 28.64 9.82
CA GLU A 318 -22.61 30.00 9.38
C GLU A 318 -21.24 30.10 8.69
N LEU A 319 -20.42 29.05 8.75
CA LEU A 319 -19.21 28.93 7.95
C LEU A 319 -19.51 28.73 6.45
N ARG A 320 -20.69 28.16 6.12
CA ARG A 320 -21.02 27.75 4.75
C ARG A 320 -21.01 28.90 3.74
N PRO A 321 -21.62 30.08 4.00
CA PRO A 321 -21.57 31.20 3.06
C PRO A 321 -20.14 31.61 2.72
N TRP A 322 -19.29 31.80 3.74
CA TRP A 322 -17.88 32.12 3.54
C TRP A 322 -17.14 31.05 2.71
N ALA A 323 -17.35 29.77 3.03
CA ALA A 323 -16.71 28.67 2.29
C ALA A 323 -17.19 28.60 0.83
N ARG A 324 -18.49 28.83 0.60
CA ARG A 324 -19.09 28.87 -0.74
C ARG A 324 -18.53 30.03 -1.56
N ASP A 325 -18.36 31.20 -0.94
CA ASP A 325 -17.80 32.38 -1.61
C ASP A 325 -16.32 32.17 -1.97
N LEU A 326 -15.52 31.63 -1.05
CA LEU A 326 -14.11 31.30 -1.32
C LEU A 326 -13.99 30.29 -2.46
N LEU A 327 -14.82 29.23 -2.48
CA LEU A 327 -14.74 28.15 -3.47
C LEU A 327 -15.51 28.45 -4.77
N ALA A 328 -16.22 29.56 -4.86
CA ALA A 328 -17.04 29.89 -6.03
C ALA A 328 -16.25 29.89 -7.36
N PRO A 329 -15.03 30.47 -7.45
CA PRO A 329 -14.24 30.42 -8.68
C PRO A 329 -13.89 28.99 -9.09
N LEU A 330 -13.49 28.15 -8.13
CA LEU A 330 -13.17 26.74 -8.37
C LEU A 330 -14.38 25.94 -8.84
N ARG A 331 -15.57 26.16 -8.26
CA ARG A 331 -16.81 25.49 -8.66
C ARG A 331 -17.30 25.91 -10.05
N SER A 332 -17.04 27.16 -10.42
CA SER A 332 -17.40 27.71 -11.73
C SER A 332 -16.45 27.27 -12.85
N HIS A 333 -15.28 26.73 -12.50
CA HIS A 333 -14.27 26.29 -13.46
C HIS A 333 -14.80 25.16 -14.36
N ARG A 334 -14.55 25.29 -15.67
CA ARG A 334 -14.88 24.28 -16.68
C ARG A 334 -13.61 23.91 -17.45
N ALA A 335 -13.37 22.62 -17.58
CA ALA A 335 -12.31 22.10 -18.43
C ALA A 335 -12.50 22.61 -19.86
N ARG A 336 -11.44 23.13 -20.48
CA ARG A 336 -11.49 23.64 -21.87
C ARG A 336 -11.38 22.51 -22.87
N ARG A 337 -10.68 21.43 -22.51
CA ARG A 337 -10.49 20.23 -23.30
C ARG A 337 -10.83 19.00 -22.47
N PRO A 338 -11.19 17.86 -23.09
CA PRO A 338 -11.49 16.62 -22.36
C PRO A 338 -10.35 16.13 -21.45
N GLN A 339 -9.10 16.44 -21.80
CA GLN A 339 -7.93 16.08 -20.99
C GLN A 339 -7.58 17.09 -19.88
N ASP A 340 -8.20 18.26 -19.87
CA ASP A 340 -7.92 19.28 -18.86
C ASP A 340 -8.72 18.96 -17.59
N PRO A 341 -8.18 19.26 -16.40
CA PRO A 341 -8.86 18.93 -15.16
C PRO A 341 -10.14 19.76 -14.97
N ASP A 342 -11.21 19.10 -14.55
CA ASP A 342 -12.46 19.76 -14.19
C ASP A 342 -12.46 20.29 -12.73
N SER A 343 -13.54 20.96 -12.32
CA SER A 343 -13.66 21.52 -10.96
C SER A 343 -13.57 20.45 -9.86
N ALA A 344 -14.12 19.26 -10.10
CA ALA A 344 -14.14 18.18 -9.13
C ALA A 344 -12.74 17.58 -8.97
N GLU A 345 -12.03 17.33 -10.07
CA GLU A 345 -10.65 16.86 -10.07
C GLU A 345 -9.70 17.84 -9.37
N LEU A 346 -9.87 19.15 -9.61
CA LEU A 346 -9.08 20.18 -8.93
C LEU A 346 -9.37 20.21 -7.42
N ALA A 347 -10.64 20.14 -7.02
CA ALA A 347 -11.04 20.10 -5.60
C ALA A 347 -10.50 18.86 -4.88
N VAL A 348 -10.62 17.67 -5.49
CA VAL A 348 -10.08 16.41 -4.97
C VAL A 348 -8.56 16.47 -4.86
N THR A 349 -7.88 17.04 -5.87
CA THR A 349 -6.43 17.19 -5.86
C THR A 349 -5.98 18.12 -4.73
N ALA A 350 -6.65 19.27 -4.56
CA ALA A 350 -6.36 20.22 -3.49
C ALA A 350 -6.61 19.62 -2.10
N ALA A 351 -7.77 18.98 -1.88
CA ALA A 351 -8.10 18.32 -0.62
C ALA A 351 -7.08 17.22 -0.27
N SER A 352 -6.75 16.36 -1.23
CA SER A 352 -5.78 15.28 -1.04
C SER A 352 -4.37 15.80 -0.80
N TRP A 353 -3.95 16.87 -1.46
CA TRP A 353 -2.65 17.50 -1.21
C TRP A 353 -2.61 18.23 0.15
N LEU A 354 -3.69 18.87 0.58
CA LEU A 354 -3.74 19.49 1.90
C LEU A 354 -3.62 18.42 3.00
N ALA A 355 -4.34 17.31 2.87
CA ALA A 355 -4.26 16.20 3.80
C ALA A 355 -2.89 15.47 3.71
N PHE A 356 -2.48 15.07 2.52
CA PHE A 356 -1.36 14.14 2.31
C PHE A 356 -0.06 14.79 1.80
N SER A 357 -0.02 16.09 1.54
CA SER A 357 1.15 16.80 1.02
C SER A 357 1.74 16.10 -0.23
N ALA A 358 3.07 15.87 -0.26
CA ALA A 358 3.74 15.25 -1.40
C ALA A 358 3.23 13.82 -1.70
N GLN A 359 2.68 13.15 -0.71
CA GLN A 359 2.16 11.80 -0.82
C GLN A 359 0.82 11.72 -1.58
N ALA A 360 0.16 12.86 -1.83
CA ALA A 360 -1.07 12.91 -2.61
C ALA A 360 -0.91 12.34 -4.02
N ALA A 361 0.28 12.47 -4.63
CA ALA A 361 0.56 11.89 -5.95
C ALA A 361 0.41 10.35 -5.95
N ALA A 362 0.97 9.70 -4.92
CA ALA A 362 0.84 8.25 -4.74
C ALA A 362 -0.61 7.87 -4.44
N LEU A 363 -1.28 8.61 -3.57
CA LEU A 363 -2.68 8.36 -3.18
C LEU A 363 -3.67 8.50 -4.34
N LEU A 364 -3.48 9.50 -5.21
CA LEU A 364 -4.32 9.76 -6.37
C LEU A 364 -3.94 8.94 -7.60
N LYS A 365 -2.80 8.24 -7.56
CA LYS A 365 -2.20 7.50 -8.69
C LYS A 365 -1.94 8.40 -9.91
N ILE A 366 -1.45 9.62 -9.66
CA ILE A 366 -1.05 10.57 -10.70
C ILE A 366 0.40 11.02 -10.50
N HIS A 367 1.02 11.53 -11.55
CA HIS A 367 2.40 12.01 -11.46
C HIS A 367 2.49 13.28 -10.61
N ARG A 368 3.60 13.45 -9.86
CA ARG A 368 3.84 14.63 -9.00
C ARG A 368 3.71 15.96 -9.75
N ASN A 369 4.13 16.02 -11.01
CA ASN A 369 4.01 17.25 -11.83
C ASN A 369 2.54 17.57 -12.15
N THR A 370 1.70 16.55 -12.29
CA THR A 370 0.26 16.74 -12.50
C THR A 370 -0.39 17.33 -11.26
N VAL A 371 0.00 16.87 -10.06
CA VAL A 371 -0.41 17.49 -8.80
C VAL A 371 0.01 18.96 -8.78
N SER A 372 1.29 19.26 -9.04
CA SER A 372 1.78 20.65 -9.05
C SER A 372 1.05 21.54 -10.05
N ALA A 373 0.82 21.08 -11.28
CA ALA A 373 0.10 21.85 -12.30
C ALA A 373 -1.36 22.13 -11.90
N ARG A 374 -2.05 21.13 -11.32
CA ARG A 374 -3.41 21.31 -10.79
C ARG A 374 -3.44 22.28 -9.62
N LEU A 375 -2.46 22.23 -8.72
CA LEU A 375 -2.36 23.16 -7.59
C LEU A 375 -2.11 24.60 -8.06
N GLN A 376 -1.23 24.82 -9.04
CA GLN A 376 -1.01 26.15 -9.65
C GLN A 376 -2.29 26.72 -10.27
N GLN A 377 -3.12 25.86 -10.86
CA GLN A 377 -4.41 26.26 -11.37
C GLN A 377 -5.39 26.63 -10.25
N VAL A 378 -5.39 25.88 -9.14
CA VAL A 378 -6.18 26.22 -7.95
C VAL A 378 -5.73 27.55 -7.33
N GLU A 379 -4.42 27.78 -7.20
CA GLU A 379 -3.83 29.05 -6.76
C GLU A 379 -4.31 30.22 -7.60
N GLY A 380 -4.22 30.08 -8.94
CA GLY A 380 -4.67 31.12 -9.87
C GLY A 380 -6.18 31.38 -9.82
N LEU A 381 -7.00 30.33 -9.65
CA LEU A 381 -8.47 30.47 -9.55
C LEU A 381 -8.91 31.13 -8.25
N LEU A 382 -8.27 30.79 -7.14
CA LEU A 382 -8.67 31.23 -5.81
C LEU A 382 -7.88 32.45 -5.31
N ALA A 383 -6.88 32.91 -6.07
CA ALA A 383 -5.93 33.94 -5.68
C ALA A 383 -5.26 33.65 -4.32
N LEU A 384 -4.88 32.39 -4.11
CA LEU A 384 -4.20 31.88 -2.91
C LEU A 384 -2.74 31.55 -3.22
N ASP A 385 -1.89 31.59 -2.20
CA ASP A 385 -0.50 31.11 -2.26
C ASP A 385 -0.39 29.83 -1.42
N LEU A 386 -0.37 28.66 -2.08
CA LEU A 386 -0.33 27.38 -1.38
C LEU A 386 1.07 27.06 -0.81
N ASP A 387 2.08 27.90 -1.02
CA ASP A 387 3.32 27.81 -0.22
C ASP A 387 3.15 28.37 1.20
N ARG A 388 2.04 29.07 1.47
CA ARG A 388 1.76 29.69 2.77
C ARG A 388 0.76 28.87 3.58
N LEU A 389 1.09 28.60 4.84
CA LEU A 389 0.23 27.84 5.75
C LEU A 389 -1.13 28.51 6.00
N PRO A 390 -1.23 29.86 6.14
CA PRO A 390 -2.52 30.54 6.21
C PRO A 390 -3.48 30.16 5.08
N ASP A 391 -3.03 30.27 3.83
CA ASP A 391 -3.87 30.07 2.66
C ASP A 391 -4.26 28.59 2.51
N GLN A 392 -3.33 27.68 2.82
CA GLN A 392 -3.63 26.25 2.95
C GLN A 392 -4.70 25.96 4.01
N ALA A 393 -4.62 26.61 5.18
CA ALA A 393 -5.57 26.41 6.27
C ALA A 393 -6.98 26.94 5.93
N LEU A 394 -7.07 28.09 5.23
CA LEU A 394 -8.32 28.63 4.72
C LEU A 394 -8.95 27.69 3.70
N LEU A 395 -8.17 27.23 2.72
CA LEU A 395 -8.65 26.30 1.70
C LEU A 395 -9.09 24.96 2.32
N SER A 396 -8.31 24.42 3.26
CA SER A 396 -8.67 23.21 4.01
C SER A 396 -9.98 23.36 4.77
N LEU A 397 -10.18 24.51 5.44
CA LEU A 397 -11.42 24.78 6.18
C LEU A 397 -12.62 24.88 5.24
N ALA A 398 -12.49 25.57 4.11
CA ALA A 398 -13.57 25.72 3.15
C ALA A 398 -13.97 24.40 2.48
N LEU A 399 -12.99 23.59 2.06
CA LEU A 399 -13.25 22.28 1.44
C LEU A 399 -13.93 21.33 2.44
N ARG A 400 -13.50 21.31 3.71
CA ARG A 400 -14.16 20.53 4.76
C ARG A 400 -15.56 21.04 5.08
N ALA A 401 -15.77 22.36 5.11
CA ALA A 401 -17.09 22.94 5.32
C ALA A 401 -18.07 22.55 4.21
N GLU A 402 -17.64 22.49 2.96
CA GLU A 402 -18.46 22.00 1.85
C GLU A 402 -18.82 20.51 1.99
N ALA A 403 -17.85 19.69 2.40
CA ALA A 403 -18.03 18.24 2.53
C ALA A 403 -18.87 17.83 3.76
N GLN A 404 -18.68 18.49 4.91
CA GLN A 404 -19.23 18.04 6.19
C GLN A 404 -20.55 18.72 6.58
N LEU A 405 -20.73 19.99 6.22
CA LEU A 405 -21.96 20.68 6.59
C LEU A 405 -23.10 20.17 5.70
N PRO A 406 -24.34 20.03 6.22
CA PRO A 406 -25.52 19.72 5.42
C PRO A 406 -26.00 20.95 4.63
N ALA A 407 -26.48 20.74 3.40
CA ALA A 407 -27.09 21.83 2.63
C ALA A 407 -28.25 22.46 3.43
N PRO A 408 -28.40 23.80 3.42
CA PRO A 408 -29.54 24.43 4.07
C PRO A 408 -30.83 23.94 3.37
N PRO A 409 -31.94 23.77 4.11
CA PRO A 409 -33.24 23.59 3.49
C PRO A 409 -33.54 24.80 2.59
N ASP A 410 -34.22 24.56 1.46
CA ASP A 410 -34.47 25.56 0.41
C ASP A 410 -35.23 26.83 0.89
N ASP A 411 -35.83 26.80 2.09
CA ASP A 411 -36.63 27.89 2.68
C ASP A 411 -35.83 28.86 3.59
N ASP A 412 -34.58 28.55 3.96
CA ASP A 412 -33.76 29.46 4.77
C ASP A 412 -32.88 30.34 3.87
N ALA A 413 -33.47 31.41 3.34
CA ALA A 413 -32.70 32.52 2.78
C ALA A 413 -31.78 33.11 3.87
N PRO A 414 -30.47 33.28 3.62
CA PRO A 414 -29.55 33.77 4.65
C PRO A 414 -29.93 35.20 5.07
N PRO A 415 -30.16 35.48 6.37
CA PRO A 415 -30.38 36.83 6.84
C PRO A 415 -29.03 37.56 6.91
N GLY A 416 -28.70 38.32 5.87
CA GLY A 416 -27.60 39.29 5.88
C GLY A 416 -26.32 38.86 5.13
N PRO A 417 -25.37 39.79 4.95
CA PRO A 417 -24.10 39.53 4.29
C PRO A 417 -23.31 38.46 5.04
N PRO A 418 -22.53 37.62 4.33
CA PRO A 418 -21.72 36.58 4.95
C PRO A 418 -20.78 37.20 5.98
N ALA A 419 -20.83 36.71 7.22
CA ALA A 419 -19.86 37.10 8.23
C ALA A 419 -18.46 36.72 7.74
N GLY A 420 -17.51 37.67 7.77
CA GLY A 420 -16.12 37.37 7.47
C GLY A 420 -15.57 36.31 8.44
N LEU A 421 -14.63 35.49 7.97
CA LEU A 421 -14.06 34.40 8.77
C LEU A 421 -13.55 34.87 10.13
N ASP A 422 -12.92 36.04 10.20
CA ASP A 422 -12.39 36.56 11.46
C ASP A 422 -13.49 36.78 12.51
N ALA A 423 -14.66 37.27 12.09
CA ALA A 423 -15.81 37.39 12.99
C ALA A 423 -16.29 36.03 13.51
N LEU A 424 -16.31 35.00 12.63
CA LEU A 424 -16.64 33.63 13.00
C LEU A 424 -15.61 33.05 14.00
N LEU A 425 -14.32 33.30 13.78
CA LEU A 425 -13.23 32.81 14.63
C LEU A 425 -13.19 33.47 16.02
N THR A 426 -13.71 34.70 16.14
CA THR A 426 -13.81 35.41 17.43
C THR A 426 -15.02 35.02 18.28
N ARG A 427 -15.88 34.10 17.81
CA ARG A 427 -17.03 33.63 18.59
C ARG A 427 -16.58 32.92 19.87
N PRO A 428 -17.32 33.06 20.99
CA PRO A 428 -16.94 32.47 22.27
C PRO A 428 -16.66 30.96 22.22
N THR A 429 -17.48 30.20 21.48
CA THR A 429 -17.33 28.75 21.31
C THR A 429 -16.03 28.37 20.61
N VAL A 430 -15.63 29.14 19.58
CA VAL A 430 -14.37 28.94 18.86
C VAL A 430 -13.18 29.31 19.74
N LEU A 431 -13.28 30.38 20.54
CA LEU A 431 -12.23 30.75 21.48
C LEU A 431 -12.07 29.72 22.60
N GLU A 432 -13.15 29.16 23.13
CA GLU A 432 -13.11 28.07 24.11
C GLU A 432 -12.44 26.83 23.54
N TRP A 433 -12.84 26.42 22.33
CA TRP A 433 -12.19 25.34 21.59
C TRP A 433 -10.68 25.58 21.41
N ALA A 434 -10.30 26.78 20.96
CA ALA A 434 -8.91 27.12 20.70
C ALA A 434 -8.05 27.10 21.98
N ARG A 435 -8.60 27.60 23.11
CA ARG A 435 -7.95 27.52 24.42
C ARG A 435 -7.81 26.07 24.88
N GLY A 436 -8.88 25.28 24.81
CA GLY A 436 -8.86 23.87 25.21
C GLY A 436 -7.87 23.05 24.39
N LEU A 437 -7.78 23.29 23.08
CA LEU A 437 -6.84 22.60 22.20
C LEU A 437 -5.38 22.89 22.56
N LEU A 438 -5.05 24.11 22.99
CA LEU A 438 -3.66 24.53 23.15
C LEU A 438 -3.19 24.58 24.61
N ALA A 439 -4.10 24.46 25.59
CA ALA A 439 -3.79 24.45 27.01
C ALA A 439 -2.69 23.44 27.43
N PRO A 440 -2.67 22.18 26.94
CA PRO A 440 -1.60 21.24 27.29
C PRO A 440 -0.19 21.71 26.88
N LEU A 441 -0.09 22.55 25.85
CA LEU A 441 1.19 23.09 25.38
C LEU A 441 1.66 24.27 26.20
N ASP A 442 0.73 25.04 26.76
CA ASP A 442 1.03 26.17 27.62
C ASP A 442 1.61 25.65 28.95
N GLU A 443 1.00 24.61 29.53
CA GLU A 443 1.51 23.92 30.73
C GLU A 443 2.89 23.29 30.52
N ALA A 444 3.13 22.71 29.33
CA ALA A 444 4.41 22.08 28.99
C ALA A 444 5.48 23.07 28.49
N GLY A 445 5.15 24.37 28.34
CA GLY A 445 6.07 25.39 27.81
C GLY A 445 6.47 25.19 26.35
N LEU A 446 5.66 24.47 25.56
CA LEU A 446 5.94 24.18 24.14
C LEU A 446 5.26 25.16 23.18
N ARG A 447 4.39 26.03 23.70
CA ARG A 447 3.67 27.03 22.90
C ARG A 447 4.57 27.92 22.03
N PRO A 448 5.70 28.45 22.51
CA PRO A 448 6.59 29.27 21.66
C PRO A 448 7.18 28.50 20.47
N THR A 449 7.44 27.20 20.66
CA THR A 449 7.97 26.35 19.57
C THR A 449 6.90 26.12 18.51
N LEU A 450 5.66 25.80 18.91
CA LEU A 450 4.54 25.67 17.99
C LEU A 450 4.27 26.98 17.23
N ASP A 451 4.16 28.10 17.95
CA ASP A 451 3.88 29.41 17.38
C ASP A 451 4.94 29.83 16.35
N THR A 452 6.21 29.58 16.63
CA THR A 452 7.31 29.86 15.70
C THR A 452 7.25 28.96 14.47
N TRP A 453 6.93 27.69 14.66
CA TRP A 453 6.76 26.74 13.56
C TRP A 453 5.60 27.10 12.63
N LEU A 454 4.45 27.50 13.18
CA LEU A 454 3.29 27.93 12.41
C LEU A 454 3.55 29.26 11.67
N ARG A 455 4.32 30.19 12.24
CA ARG A 455 4.73 31.44 11.56
C ARG A 455 5.64 31.19 10.36
N HIS A 456 6.44 30.12 10.40
CA HIS A 456 7.32 29.70 9.30
C HIS A 456 6.67 28.66 8.39
N ASP A 457 5.36 28.72 8.21
CA ASP A 457 4.58 27.84 7.33
C ASP A 457 4.82 26.34 7.58
N ALA A 458 4.97 25.94 8.85
CA ALA A 458 5.29 24.58 9.25
C ALA A 458 6.65 24.04 8.72
N ARG A 459 7.60 24.91 8.36
CA ARG A 459 8.95 24.54 7.89
C ARG A 459 9.95 24.40 9.05
N LEU A 460 10.61 23.24 9.16
CA LEU A 460 11.52 22.93 10.26
C LEU A 460 12.80 23.78 10.28
N ALA A 461 13.42 23.99 9.11
CA ALA A 461 14.70 24.70 9.00
C ALA A 461 14.64 26.16 9.46
N PRO A 462 13.72 27.01 8.96
CA PRO A 462 13.61 28.40 9.44
C PRO A 462 13.15 28.49 10.91
N THR A 463 12.29 27.58 11.35
CA THR A 463 11.91 27.46 12.78
C THR A 463 13.11 27.21 13.68
N ALA A 464 13.99 26.29 13.28
CA ALA A 464 15.20 25.96 14.02
C ALA A 464 16.17 27.14 14.08
N ALA A 465 16.34 27.84 12.96
CA ALA A 465 17.15 29.05 12.89
C ALA A 465 16.64 30.16 13.84
N GLU A 466 15.34 30.44 13.85
CA GLU A 466 14.77 31.46 14.73
C GLU A 466 14.86 31.08 16.22
N LEU A 467 14.64 29.81 16.56
CA LEU A 467 14.71 29.35 17.94
C LEU A 467 16.15 29.14 18.45
N GLY A 468 17.16 29.28 17.60
CA GLY A 468 18.55 28.96 17.94
C GLY A 468 18.76 27.46 18.26
N LEU A 469 18.02 26.58 17.59
CA LEU A 469 18.04 25.13 17.80
C LEU A 469 18.49 24.39 16.54
N SER A 470 18.83 23.10 16.69
CA SER A 470 18.95 22.22 15.53
C SER A 470 17.57 21.79 15.00
N THR A 471 17.49 21.45 13.72
CA THR A 471 16.26 20.91 13.10
C THR A 471 15.77 19.64 13.80
N THR A 472 16.70 18.79 14.24
CA THR A 472 16.41 17.59 15.05
C THR A 472 15.81 17.94 16.40
N ALA A 473 16.31 18.99 17.08
CA ALA A 473 15.75 19.43 18.36
C ALA A 473 14.33 19.99 18.19
N VAL A 474 14.07 20.78 17.15
CA VAL A 474 12.71 21.25 16.82
C VAL A 474 11.79 20.07 16.52
N ARG A 475 12.23 19.10 15.70
CA ARG A 475 11.46 17.89 15.42
C ARG A 475 11.12 17.11 16.69
N LYS A 476 12.06 16.96 17.62
CA LYS A 476 11.83 16.30 18.92
C LYS A 476 10.78 17.05 19.75
N ARG A 477 10.84 18.39 19.79
CA ARG A 477 9.83 19.21 20.48
C ARG A 477 8.46 19.08 19.83
N LEU A 478 8.37 19.09 18.51
CA LEU A 478 7.11 18.88 17.78
C LEU A 478 6.56 17.45 17.95
N GLY A 479 7.42 16.44 18.08
CA GLY A 479 6.98 15.09 18.46
C GLY A 479 6.37 15.05 19.86
N ARG A 480 6.89 15.86 20.79
CA ARG A 480 6.27 16.04 22.12
C ARG A 480 4.94 16.80 22.05
N VAL A 481 4.82 17.80 21.16
CA VAL A 481 3.55 18.49 20.88
C VAL A 481 2.52 17.49 20.36
N GLU A 482 2.88 16.65 19.38
CA GLU A 482 2.03 15.59 18.81
C GLU A 482 1.54 14.63 19.90
N HIS A 483 2.41 14.22 20.82
CA HIS A 483 2.04 13.37 21.95
C HIS A 483 1.10 14.05 22.95
N LEU A 484 1.38 15.29 23.35
CA LEU A 484 0.53 16.01 24.31
C LEU A 484 -0.86 16.34 23.78
N LEU A 485 -0.97 16.55 22.47
CA LEU A 485 -2.24 16.85 21.81
C LEU A 485 -2.95 15.59 21.29
N ASP A 486 -2.26 14.43 21.31
CA ASP A 486 -2.64 13.21 20.61
C ASP A 486 -3.00 13.45 19.12
N ARG A 487 -2.36 14.43 18.46
CA ARG A 487 -2.68 14.89 17.10
C ARG A 487 -1.48 14.78 16.17
N PRO A 488 -1.62 14.25 14.94
CA PRO A 488 -0.52 14.21 14.00
C PRO A 488 -0.09 15.63 13.62
N VAL A 489 1.18 15.93 13.82
CA VAL A 489 1.76 17.24 13.44
C VAL A 489 2.81 17.03 12.35
N LEU A 490 3.62 15.99 12.49
CA LEU A 490 4.82 15.80 11.66
C LEU A 490 4.59 14.94 10.41
N ARG A 491 3.77 13.89 10.50
CA ARG A 491 3.42 13.03 9.36
C ARG A 491 2.03 13.41 8.84
N PRO A 492 1.83 13.52 7.52
CA PRO A 492 0.49 13.69 6.97
C PRO A 492 -0.34 12.39 7.08
N PRO A 493 -1.67 12.45 7.25
CA PRO A 493 -2.52 13.62 7.50
C PRO A 493 -2.14 14.42 8.74
N SER A 494 -2.00 15.74 8.61
CA SER A 494 -1.49 16.63 9.66
C SER A 494 -2.55 17.63 10.12
N ASP A 495 -2.63 17.85 11.43
CA ASP A 495 -3.54 18.79 12.07
C ASP A 495 -2.97 20.23 12.12
N ARG A 496 -1.91 20.52 11.35
CA ARG A 496 -1.28 21.85 11.30
C ARG A 496 -2.27 22.97 10.97
N PHE A 497 -3.29 22.70 10.17
CA PHE A 497 -4.32 23.69 9.80
C PHE A 497 -5.24 24.03 10.98
N ASP A 498 -5.68 23.01 11.74
CA ASP A 498 -6.50 23.20 12.94
C ASP A 498 -5.71 23.96 14.01
N LEU A 499 -4.42 23.64 14.19
CA LEU A 499 -3.53 24.37 15.10
C LEU A 499 -3.34 25.83 14.68
N TRP A 500 -3.21 26.09 13.38
CA TRP A 500 -3.15 27.46 12.86
C TRP A 500 -4.46 28.21 13.09
N LEU A 501 -5.62 27.59 12.85
CA LEU A 501 -6.94 28.20 13.09
C LEU A 501 -7.15 28.55 14.56
N ALA A 502 -6.85 27.62 15.47
CA ALA A 502 -6.90 27.87 16.90
C ALA A 502 -5.97 29.02 17.31
N ARG A 503 -4.75 29.07 16.76
CA ARG A 503 -3.83 30.18 17.03
C ARG A 503 -4.34 31.50 16.48
N ARG A 504 -4.92 31.53 15.27
CA ARG A 504 -5.51 32.72 14.66
C ARG A 504 -6.66 33.27 15.50
N ALA A 505 -7.59 32.40 15.93
CA ALA A 505 -8.72 32.78 16.78
C ALA A 505 -8.25 33.50 18.06
N LEU A 506 -7.24 32.96 18.74
CA LEU A 506 -6.67 33.59 19.94
C LEU A 506 -5.96 34.92 19.63
N ARG A 507 -5.20 35.02 18.52
CA ARG A 507 -4.56 36.29 18.13
C ARG A 507 -5.57 37.39 17.82
N LEU A 508 -6.69 37.04 17.20
CA LEU A 508 -7.76 37.99 16.89
C LEU A 508 -8.45 38.49 18.16
N ALA A 509 -8.62 37.62 19.18
CA ALA A 509 -9.16 38.02 20.47
C ALA A 509 -8.19 38.87 21.31
N ASP A 510 -6.88 38.63 21.18
CA ASP A 510 -5.84 39.41 21.86
C ASP A 510 -5.54 40.75 21.17
N ALA A 511 -5.99 40.94 19.93
CA ALA A 511 -5.79 42.20 19.21
C ALA A 511 -6.65 43.29 19.88
N PRO A 512 -6.08 44.48 20.15
CA PRO A 512 -6.88 45.58 20.66
C PRO A 512 -8.00 45.88 19.66
N ALA A 513 -9.23 45.98 20.15
CA ALA A 513 -10.36 46.41 19.34
C ALA A 513 -9.94 47.69 18.58
N PRO A 514 -10.25 47.81 17.27
CA PRO A 514 -9.97 49.05 16.57
C PRO A 514 -10.62 50.17 17.38
N ALA A 515 -9.81 51.16 17.79
CA ALA A 515 -10.29 52.30 18.52
C ALA A 515 -11.49 52.86 17.74
N ALA A 516 -12.69 52.76 18.32
CA ALA A 516 -13.85 53.41 17.77
C ALA A 516 -13.47 54.87 17.57
N ASP A 517 -13.52 55.32 16.32
CA ASP A 517 -13.14 56.65 15.89
C ASP A 517 -14.11 57.66 16.55
N LEU A 518 -13.81 58.02 17.79
CA LEU A 518 -14.42 59.13 18.50
C LEU A 518 -13.75 60.42 18.04
N ARG A 519 -14.08 60.82 16.81
CA ARG A 519 -13.99 62.21 16.33
C ARG A 519 -15.24 62.47 15.49
N GLU A 520 -16.27 63.02 16.13
CA GLU A 520 -16.61 64.45 16.06
C GLU A 520 -17.03 64.92 14.66
N THR A 521 -18.34 65.14 14.47
CA THR A 521 -18.91 66.46 14.12
C THR A 521 -20.45 66.36 14.29
N ARG A 522 -21.07 66.96 15.32
CA ARG A 522 -21.53 68.37 15.31
C ARG A 522 -21.98 68.84 13.92
N VAL A 523 -23.28 68.75 13.63
CA VAL A 523 -24.20 69.90 13.45
C VAL A 523 -25.58 69.46 13.94
#